data_AF-A0A2A2QAP3-F1
#
_entry.id   AF-A0A2A2QAP3-F1
#
_cell.length_a   1.000
_cell.length_b   1.000
_cell.length_c   1.000
_cell.angle_alpha   90.00
_cell.angle_beta   90.00
_cell.angle_gamma   90.00
#
_symmetry.space_group_name_H-M   'P 1'
#
loop_
_entity.id
_entity.type
_entity.pdbx_description
1 polymer ?
#
loop_
_entity_poly.entity_id
_entity_poly.type
_entity_poly.pdbx_seq_one_letter_code
_entity_poly.pdbx_strand_id
1 'polypeptide(L)'
;MLLPPLAVPSLGELKLICQVRGFPFIAGLELAVRAGVLRVGDMLDGAVKVRVWVLLDQSRRNAQERRLDGQPWRSIGAKAKSLPGSQGSWPIGIANVGSRPNLALCEGGPDTLAAWSLAWWHGLHDEVAPVCMTGAGRRIHAEALRLFEGKGVFIIPHQDPAGLRAREVWTRQLLESGARWVKPYQLRHHKDLADALCAAAAEMEDLP
;
A
#
# COMPACT_ATOMS: atom_id res chain seq x y z
N MET A 1 0.00 -15.71 -10.43
CA MET A 1 0.93 -14.94 -11.29
C MET A 1 2.32 -15.54 -11.16
N LEU A 2 3.11 -15.60 -12.25
CA LEU A 2 4.53 -15.94 -12.18
C LEU A 2 5.29 -14.70 -11.70
N LEU A 3 5.97 -14.81 -10.57
CA LEU A 3 6.77 -13.72 -10.03
C LEU A 3 8.23 -13.84 -10.49
N PRO A 4 8.90 -12.73 -10.84
CA PRO A 4 10.35 -12.74 -10.97
C PRO A 4 11.01 -13.01 -9.61
N PRO A 5 12.32 -13.28 -9.56
CA PRO A 5 13.04 -13.41 -8.30
C PRO A 5 12.88 -12.14 -7.45
N LEU A 6 12.30 -12.29 -6.26
CA LEU A 6 12.12 -11.22 -5.28
C LEU A 6 12.85 -11.59 -3.98
N ALA A 7 13.44 -10.60 -3.34
CA ALA A 7 14.20 -10.74 -2.10
C ALA A 7 13.59 -9.89 -0.97
N VAL A 8 13.96 -10.25 0.26
CA VAL A 8 13.77 -9.37 1.42
C VAL A 8 14.65 -8.14 1.24
N PRO A 9 14.12 -6.91 1.44
CA PRO A 9 14.94 -5.70 1.35
C PRO A 9 16.03 -5.68 2.42
N SER A 10 17.23 -5.25 2.04
CA SER A 10 18.29 -4.90 2.99
C SER A 10 17.95 -3.62 3.76
N LEU A 11 18.64 -3.38 4.88
CA LEU A 11 18.51 -2.12 5.64
C LEU A 11 18.80 -0.89 4.77
N GLY A 12 19.79 -0.97 3.88
CA GLY A 12 20.11 0.11 2.94
C GLY A 12 18.97 0.41 1.98
N GLU A 13 18.27 -0.62 1.48
CA GLU A 13 17.11 -0.44 0.61
C GLU A 13 15.89 0.10 1.36
N LEU A 14 15.63 -0.35 2.60
CA LEU A 14 14.58 0.22 3.44
C LEU A 14 14.85 1.70 3.72
N LYS A 15 16.10 2.05 4.06
CA LYS A 15 16.52 3.45 4.25
C LYS A 15 16.32 4.27 2.98
N LEU A 16 16.65 3.72 1.81
CA LEU A 16 16.44 4.41 0.54
C LEU A 16 14.96 4.64 0.24
N ILE A 17 14.08 3.67 0.53
CA ILE A 17 12.63 3.86 0.42
C ILE A 17 12.17 5.00 1.33
N CYS A 18 12.61 5.02 2.60
CA CYS A 18 12.28 6.10 3.53
C CYS A 18 12.76 7.46 3.00
N GLN A 19 14.01 7.57 2.57
CA GLN A 19 14.59 8.82 2.03
C GLN A 19 13.82 9.33 0.81
N VAL A 20 13.54 8.47 -0.17
CA VAL A 20 12.80 8.83 -1.38
C VAL A 20 11.35 9.23 -1.08
N ARG A 21 10.77 8.71 0.01
CA ARG A 21 9.37 8.95 0.39
C ARG A 21 9.19 10.00 1.47
N GLY A 22 10.26 10.45 2.13
CA GLY A 22 10.18 11.32 3.30
C GLY A 22 9.65 10.61 4.56
N PHE A 23 9.70 9.28 4.61
CA PHE A 23 9.22 8.55 5.79
C PHE A 23 10.24 8.63 6.92
N PRO A 24 9.80 8.91 8.17
CA PRO A 24 10.70 9.18 9.28
C PRO A 24 11.46 7.95 9.78
N PHE A 25 10.84 6.76 9.71
CA PHE A 25 11.38 5.55 10.32
C PHE A 25 11.26 4.34 9.41
N ILE A 26 12.24 3.44 9.47
CA ILE A 26 12.22 2.16 8.73
C ILE A 26 11.28 1.13 9.37
N ALA A 27 10.94 1.28 10.65
CA ALA A 27 10.24 0.26 11.43
C ALA A 27 8.87 -0.12 10.85
N GLY A 28 8.12 0.84 10.29
CA GLY A 28 6.90 0.55 9.55
C GLY A 28 7.14 -0.32 8.31
N LEU A 29 8.22 -0.05 7.57
CA LEU A 29 8.58 -0.85 6.39
C LEU A 29 9.04 -2.26 6.78
N GLU A 30 9.74 -2.42 7.90
CA GLU A 30 10.09 -3.73 8.44
C GLU A 30 8.85 -4.57 8.74
N LEU A 31 7.80 -3.96 9.29
CA LEU A 31 6.51 -4.66 9.48
C LEU A 31 5.90 -5.08 8.15
N ALA A 32 5.91 -4.22 7.13
CA ALA A 32 5.43 -4.59 5.78
C ALA A 32 6.25 -5.76 5.18
N VAL A 33 7.55 -5.82 5.44
CA VAL A 33 8.42 -6.94 5.04
C VAL A 33 8.04 -8.23 5.77
N ARG A 34 7.92 -8.17 7.11
CA ARG A 34 7.54 -9.31 7.97
C ARG A 34 6.15 -9.84 7.63
N ALA A 35 5.21 -8.95 7.33
CA ALA A 35 3.87 -9.29 6.86
C ALA A 35 3.86 -9.92 5.46
N GLY A 36 5.01 -9.98 4.76
CA GLY A 36 5.10 -10.55 3.42
C GLY A 36 4.59 -9.63 2.31
N VAL A 37 4.39 -8.35 2.60
CA VAL A 37 3.77 -7.38 1.69
C VAL A 37 4.79 -6.56 0.91
N LEU A 38 5.98 -6.31 1.47
CA LEU A 38 7.07 -5.57 0.83
C LEU A 38 8.25 -6.47 0.46
N ARG A 39 8.65 -6.43 -0.81
CA ARG A 39 9.85 -7.10 -1.35
C ARG A 39 10.62 -6.16 -2.28
N VAL A 40 11.82 -6.57 -2.67
CA VAL A 40 12.64 -5.89 -3.68
C VAL A 40 13.05 -6.87 -4.78
N GLY A 41 13.34 -6.35 -5.96
CA GLY A 41 13.73 -7.15 -7.10
C GLY A 41 14.38 -6.30 -8.19
N ASP A 42 14.87 -6.97 -9.22
CA ASP A 42 15.41 -6.32 -10.40
C ASP A 42 14.47 -6.52 -11.58
N MET A 43 14.17 -5.43 -12.29
CA MET A 43 13.18 -5.41 -13.37
C MET A 43 13.73 -4.69 -14.59
N LEU A 44 13.16 -4.97 -15.75
CA LEU A 44 13.50 -4.25 -16.98
C LEU A 44 12.64 -2.99 -17.13
N ASP A 45 13.32 -1.86 -17.30
CA ASP A 45 12.77 -0.60 -17.79
C ASP A 45 13.33 -0.32 -19.19
N GLY A 46 12.63 -0.81 -20.21
CA GLY A 46 13.17 -0.92 -21.57
C GLY A 46 14.32 -1.94 -21.60
N ALA A 47 15.50 -1.53 -22.06
CA ALA A 47 16.69 -2.38 -22.12
C ALA A 47 17.54 -2.37 -20.83
N VAL A 48 17.17 -1.56 -19.82
CA VAL A 48 17.99 -1.36 -18.62
C VAL A 48 17.38 -2.10 -17.43
N LYS A 49 18.23 -2.77 -16.65
CA LYS A 49 17.83 -3.38 -15.38
C LYS A 49 17.81 -2.30 -14.28
N VAL A 50 16.70 -2.21 -13.55
CA VAL A 50 16.51 -1.26 -12.46
C VAL A 50 16.11 -1.97 -11.19
N ARG A 51 16.53 -1.43 -10.04
CA ARG A 51 16.12 -1.93 -8.72
C ARG A 51 14.75 -1.37 -8.35
N VAL A 52 13.85 -2.22 -7.89
CA VAL A 52 12.47 -1.85 -7.51
C VAL A 52 12.13 -2.36 -6.13
N TRP A 53 11.16 -1.70 -5.49
CA TRP A 53 10.36 -2.33 -4.46
C TRP A 53 9.00 -2.74 -5.04
N VAL A 54 8.46 -3.83 -4.51
CA VAL A 54 7.24 -4.48 -4.97
C VAL A 54 6.32 -4.69 -3.77
N LEU A 55 5.09 -4.20 -3.90
CA LEU A 55 3.99 -4.64 -3.06
C LEU A 55 3.35 -5.87 -3.68
N LEU A 56 3.16 -6.90 -2.88
CA LEU A 56 2.50 -8.16 -3.24
C LEU A 56 1.90 -8.80 -1.98
N ASP A 57 1.28 -9.96 -2.13
CA ASP A 57 0.85 -10.78 -0.99
C ASP A 57 0.96 -12.27 -1.32
N GLN A 58 0.60 -13.14 -0.36
CA GLN A 58 0.74 -14.59 -0.50
C GLN A 58 -0.17 -15.18 -1.57
N SER A 59 -1.24 -14.49 -1.99
CA SER A 59 -2.10 -14.94 -3.08
C SER A 59 -1.37 -14.90 -4.43
N ARG A 60 -0.38 -14.01 -4.57
CA ARG A 60 0.31 -13.72 -5.83
C ARG A 60 -0.67 -13.43 -6.97
N ARG A 61 -1.82 -12.82 -6.67
CA ARG A 61 -2.83 -12.42 -7.66
C ARG A 61 -2.57 -11.02 -8.19
N ASN A 62 -1.98 -10.14 -7.38
CA ASN A 62 -1.63 -8.78 -7.78
C ASN A 62 -0.28 -8.38 -7.18
N ALA A 63 0.45 -7.56 -7.92
CA ALA A 63 1.68 -6.92 -7.48
C ALA A 63 1.88 -5.60 -8.21
N GLN A 64 2.34 -4.59 -7.47
CA GLN A 64 2.69 -3.28 -7.99
C GLN A 64 4.12 -2.93 -7.60
N GLU A 65 4.90 -2.52 -8.60
CA GLU A 65 6.31 -2.18 -8.47
C GLU A 65 6.57 -0.71 -8.72
N ARG A 66 7.56 -0.17 -8.00
CA ARG A 66 8.10 1.17 -8.20
C ARG A 66 9.62 1.12 -8.12
N ARG A 67 10.27 1.97 -8.93
CA ARG A 67 11.73 2.10 -8.89
C ARG A 67 12.17 2.58 -7.51
N LEU A 68 13.24 1.96 -7.02
CA LEU A 68 13.81 2.24 -5.70
C LEU A 68 14.43 3.64 -5.65
N ASP A 69 14.92 4.14 -6.79
CA ASP A 69 15.45 5.51 -6.97
C ASP A 69 14.37 6.61 -7.03
N GLY A 70 13.08 6.24 -6.90
CA GLY A 70 11.96 7.18 -6.93
C GLY A 70 11.58 7.71 -8.32
N GLN A 71 12.35 7.39 -9.36
CA GLN A 71 12.11 7.87 -10.71
C GLN A 71 10.89 7.18 -11.35
N PRO A 72 10.17 7.84 -12.27
CA PRO A 72 9.19 7.17 -13.11
C PRO A 72 9.83 6.09 -13.99
N TRP A 73 9.03 5.09 -14.37
CA TRP A 73 9.39 4.13 -15.40
C TRP A 73 9.50 4.83 -16.75
N ARG A 74 10.67 4.76 -17.38
CA ARG A 74 10.92 5.41 -18.68
C ARG A 74 10.11 4.77 -19.80
N SER A 75 9.99 3.44 -19.76
CA SER A 75 9.30 2.64 -20.78
C SER A 75 7.79 2.87 -20.86
N ILE A 76 7.16 3.35 -19.79
CA ILE A 76 5.70 3.54 -19.72
C ILE A 76 5.27 4.95 -19.26
N GLY A 77 6.22 5.82 -18.89
CA GLY A 77 5.92 7.17 -18.42
C GLY A 77 5.15 7.26 -17.10
N ALA A 78 5.14 6.20 -16.27
CA ALA A 78 4.34 6.11 -15.06
C ALA A 78 5.19 5.89 -13.80
N LYS A 79 4.71 6.34 -12.63
CA LYS A 79 5.41 6.19 -11.33
C LYS A 79 5.35 4.77 -10.76
N ALA A 80 4.42 3.95 -11.25
CA ALA A 80 4.21 2.59 -10.81
C ALA A 80 3.84 1.71 -11.99
N LYS A 81 4.20 0.43 -11.90
CA LYS A 81 3.90 -0.58 -12.90
C LYS A 81 3.31 -1.79 -12.20
N SER A 82 2.35 -2.47 -12.81
CA SER A 82 1.85 -3.75 -12.30
C SER A 82 2.62 -4.87 -12.98
N LEU A 83 2.97 -5.92 -12.24
CA LEU A 83 3.64 -7.07 -12.83
C LEU A 83 2.74 -7.78 -13.87
N PRO A 84 3.31 -8.41 -14.91
CA PRO A 84 2.54 -9.19 -15.88
C PRO A 84 1.69 -10.27 -15.19
N GLY A 85 0.40 -10.31 -15.52
CA GLY A 85 -0.56 -11.23 -14.89
C GLY A 85 -1.19 -10.71 -13.59
N SER A 86 -0.91 -9.47 -13.19
CA SER A 86 -1.57 -8.82 -12.05
C SER A 86 -3.08 -8.64 -12.29
N GLN A 87 -3.86 -9.12 -11.33
CA GLN A 87 -5.29 -8.87 -11.24
C GLN A 87 -5.51 -7.60 -10.42
N GLY A 88 -5.52 -6.43 -11.06
CA GLY A 88 -5.61 -5.15 -10.36
C GLY A 88 -6.85 -4.96 -9.47
N SER A 89 -7.89 -5.80 -9.62
CA SER A 89 -9.06 -5.82 -8.73
C SER A 89 -8.81 -6.50 -7.38
N TRP A 90 -7.69 -7.22 -7.22
CA TRP A 90 -7.29 -7.85 -5.97
C TRP A 90 -6.52 -6.84 -5.10
N PRO A 91 -7.02 -6.48 -3.90
CA PRO A 91 -6.30 -5.60 -2.98
C PRO A 91 -5.02 -6.29 -2.49
N ILE A 92 -3.87 -5.71 -2.76
CA ILE A 92 -2.58 -6.26 -2.36
C ILE A 92 -2.47 -6.22 -0.84
N GLY A 93 -2.16 -7.35 -0.22
CA GLY A 93 -1.98 -7.48 1.23
C GLY A 93 -3.17 -8.15 1.91
N ILE A 94 -4.34 -8.22 1.25
CA ILE A 94 -5.56 -8.79 1.82
C ILE A 94 -5.37 -10.27 2.19
N ALA A 95 -4.55 -11.00 1.43
CA ALA A 95 -4.27 -12.39 1.73
C ALA A 95 -3.45 -12.56 3.01
N ASN A 96 -2.75 -11.52 3.49
CA ASN A 96 -1.79 -11.59 4.59
C ASN A 96 -2.31 -10.93 5.88
N VAL A 97 -3.59 -10.56 5.94
CA VAL A 97 -4.16 -9.80 7.07
C VAL A 97 -4.18 -10.61 8.37
N GLY A 98 -4.31 -11.93 8.28
CA GLY A 98 -4.34 -12.83 9.43
C GLY A 98 -5.53 -12.54 10.36
N SER A 99 -5.29 -12.59 11.67
CA SER A 99 -6.31 -12.36 12.70
C SER A 99 -6.67 -10.89 12.91
N ARG A 100 -5.92 -9.94 12.34
CA ARG A 100 -6.09 -8.49 12.54
C ARG A 100 -7.56 -8.08 12.30
N PRO A 101 -8.24 -7.45 13.28
CA PRO A 101 -9.66 -7.12 13.17
C PRO A 101 -9.94 -5.95 12.24
N ASN A 102 -8.95 -5.09 11.98
CA ASN A 102 -9.13 -3.86 11.23
C ASN A 102 -8.16 -3.77 10.03
N LEU A 103 -8.57 -3.08 8.97
CA LEU A 103 -7.79 -2.89 7.76
C LEU A 103 -7.73 -1.41 7.39
N ALA A 104 -6.60 -1.00 6.83
CA ALA A 104 -6.43 0.31 6.19
C ALA A 104 -6.33 0.12 4.66
N LEU A 105 -7.44 0.33 3.95
CA LEU A 105 -7.53 0.20 2.49
C LEU A 105 -7.06 1.50 1.83
N CYS A 106 -5.82 1.47 1.34
CA CYS A 106 -5.14 2.60 0.69
C CYS A 106 -5.19 2.44 -0.83
N GLU A 107 -5.36 3.54 -1.58
CA GLU A 107 -5.35 3.49 -3.04
C GLU A 107 -3.92 3.31 -3.61
N GLY A 108 -2.94 3.99 -3.00
CA GLY A 108 -1.56 4.01 -3.44
C GLY A 108 -0.65 3.03 -2.69
N GLY A 109 0.38 2.54 -3.39
CA GLY A 109 1.45 1.78 -2.77
C GLY A 109 2.23 2.57 -1.71
N PRO A 110 2.65 3.83 -1.96
CA PRO A 110 3.26 4.68 -0.93
C PRO A 110 2.36 4.89 0.28
N ASP A 111 1.07 5.13 0.09
CA ASP A 111 0.11 5.26 1.19
C ASP A 111 -0.01 3.98 2.00
N THR A 112 0.05 2.82 1.35
CA THR A 112 0.04 1.53 2.05
C THR A 112 1.26 1.39 2.96
N LEU A 113 2.44 1.82 2.49
CA LEU A 113 3.65 1.83 3.32
C LEU A 113 3.58 2.89 4.45
N ALA A 114 2.98 4.05 4.18
CA ALA A 114 2.73 5.07 5.21
C ALA A 114 1.75 4.55 6.29
N ALA A 115 0.72 3.81 5.90
CA ALA A 115 -0.21 3.17 6.83
C ALA A 115 0.48 2.13 7.71
N TRP A 116 1.46 1.39 7.19
CA TRP A 116 2.30 0.49 8.01
C TRP A 116 3.12 1.28 9.03
N SER A 117 3.70 2.42 8.65
CA SER A 117 4.42 3.30 9.56
C SER A 117 3.53 3.90 10.65
N LEU A 118 2.30 4.33 10.31
CA LEU A 118 1.33 4.80 11.30
C LEU A 118 0.86 3.70 12.24
N ALA A 119 0.62 2.49 11.72
CA ALA A 119 0.27 1.34 12.56
C ALA A 119 1.41 0.99 13.54
N TRP A 120 2.67 1.08 13.11
CA TRP A 120 3.82 0.94 14.01
C TRP A 120 3.85 2.04 15.06
N TRP A 121 3.79 3.30 14.63
CA TRP A 121 3.92 4.48 15.48
C TRP A 121 2.88 4.47 16.61
N HIS A 122 1.63 4.12 16.30
CA HIS A 122 0.56 4.06 17.29
C HIS A 122 0.48 2.72 18.05
N GLY A 123 1.40 1.78 17.80
CA GLY A 123 1.36 0.46 18.45
C GLY A 123 0.19 -0.44 17.99
N LEU A 124 -0.42 -0.15 16.85
CA LEU A 124 -1.64 -0.81 16.32
C LEU A 124 -1.35 -1.87 15.25
N HIS A 125 -0.10 -2.28 15.04
CA HIS A 125 0.29 -3.19 13.96
C HIS A 125 -0.25 -4.63 14.09
N ASP A 126 -0.67 -5.03 15.29
CA ASP A 126 -1.40 -6.29 15.53
C ASP A 126 -2.92 -6.14 15.39
N GLU A 127 -3.42 -4.91 15.27
CA GLU A 127 -4.84 -4.60 15.15
C GLU A 127 -5.25 -4.15 13.74
N VAL A 128 -4.35 -3.50 13.02
CA VAL A 128 -4.60 -2.87 11.72
C VAL A 128 -3.68 -3.47 10.66
N ALA A 129 -4.28 -3.98 9.58
CA ALA A 129 -3.57 -4.48 8.41
C ALA A 129 -3.72 -3.49 7.22
N PRO A 130 -2.65 -2.80 6.80
CA PRO A 130 -2.68 -2.03 5.57
C PRO A 130 -2.79 -2.90 4.31
N VAL A 131 -3.68 -2.52 3.40
CA VAL A 131 -3.90 -3.19 2.12
C VAL A 131 -4.02 -2.16 0.99
N CYS A 132 -3.52 -2.49 -0.20
CA CYS A 132 -3.45 -1.57 -1.34
C CYS A 132 -4.45 -1.93 -2.44
N MET A 133 -5.38 -1.03 -2.76
CA MET A 133 -6.29 -1.18 -3.90
C MET A 133 -5.81 -0.34 -5.09
N THR A 134 -5.11 -0.99 -6.02
CA THR A 134 -4.43 -0.29 -7.11
C THR A 134 -5.39 0.23 -8.19
N GLY A 135 -5.64 1.54 -8.19
CA GLY A 135 -6.36 2.27 -9.24
C GLY A 135 -7.84 2.51 -8.90
N ALA A 136 -8.20 3.78 -8.75
CA ALA A 136 -9.54 4.27 -8.39
C ALA A 136 -10.71 3.73 -9.23
N GLY A 137 -10.49 3.36 -10.50
CA GLY A 137 -11.56 2.86 -11.38
C GLY A 137 -11.96 1.39 -11.15
N ARG A 138 -11.28 0.66 -10.26
CA ARG A 138 -11.46 -0.79 -10.12
C ARG A 138 -12.46 -1.14 -9.03
N ARG A 139 -13.24 -2.20 -9.26
CA ARG A 139 -14.02 -2.88 -8.22
C ARG A 139 -13.16 -3.93 -7.51
N ILE A 140 -13.41 -4.14 -6.22
CA ILE A 140 -12.74 -5.19 -5.45
C ILE A 140 -13.20 -6.56 -5.96
N HIS A 141 -12.24 -7.47 -6.14
CA HIS A 141 -12.46 -8.83 -6.61
C HIS A 141 -13.39 -9.61 -5.66
N ALA A 142 -14.33 -10.39 -6.21
CA ALA A 142 -15.35 -11.11 -5.40
C ALA A 142 -14.74 -12.06 -4.35
N GLU A 143 -13.70 -12.81 -4.71
CA GLU A 143 -12.98 -13.66 -3.74
C GLU A 143 -12.25 -12.85 -2.66
N ALA A 144 -11.75 -11.65 -2.99
CA ALA A 144 -11.08 -10.80 -2.01
C ALA A 144 -12.09 -10.20 -1.02
N LEU A 145 -13.31 -9.89 -1.46
CA LEU A 145 -14.37 -9.35 -0.60
C LEU A 145 -14.66 -10.26 0.60
N ARG A 146 -14.62 -11.58 0.43
CA ARG A 146 -14.80 -12.55 1.52
C ARG A 146 -13.78 -12.40 2.64
N LEU A 147 -12.59 -11.88 2.35
CA LEU A 147 -11.53 -11.66 3.33
C LEU A 147 -11.75 -10.40 4.18
N PHE A 148 -12.74 -9.58 3.84
CA PHE A 148 -13.17 -8.41 4.64
C PHE A 148 -14.33 -8.74 5.59
N GLU A 149 -14.92 -9.93 5.51
CA GLU A 149 -16.05 -10.33 6.36
C GLU A 149 -15.69 -10.22 7.85
N GLY A 150 -16.55 -9.57 8.64
CA GLY A 150 -16.35 -9.34 10.07
C GLY A 150 -15.25 -8.32 10.43
N LYS A 151 -14.54 -7.76 9.43
CA LYS A 151 -13.45 -6.80 9.65
C LYS A 151 -13.94 -5.36 9.65
N GLY A 152 -13.25 -4.49 10.40
CA GLY A 152 -13.38 -3.05 10.30
C GLY A 152 -12.50 -2.48 9.19
N VAL A 153 -12.98 -1.55 8.37
CA VAL A 153 -12.19 -0.99 7.26
C VAL A 153 -12.14 0.53 7.33
N PHE A 154 -10.94 1.07 7.47
CA PHE A 154 -10.64 2.47 7.14
C PHE A 154 -10.33 2.57 5.65
N ILE A 155 -11.10 3.34 4.90
CA ILE A 155 -10.79 3.64 3.49
C ILE A 155 -10.02 4.96 3.42
N ILE A 156 -8.88 4.91 2.76
CA ILE A 156 -7.94 6.03 2.60
C ILE A 156 -7.80 6.29 1.09
N PRO A 157 -8.76 7.02 0.48
CA PRO A 157 -8.71 7.34 -0.94
C PRO A 157 -7.76 8.51 -1.19
N HIS A 158 -7.30 8.67 -2.43
CA HIS A 158 -6.72 9.95 -2.84
C HIS A 158 -7.78 11.07 -2.77
N GLN A 159 -7.36 12.30 -2.44
CA GLN A 159 -8.23 13.48 -2.39
C GLN A 159 -8.48 14.09 -3.78
N ASP A 160 -8.91 13.26 -4.74
CA ASP A 160 -9.28 13.68 -6.10
C ASP A 160 -10.66 13.11 -6.50
N PRO A 161 -11.30 13.59 -7.58
CA PRO A 161 -12.63 13.11 -7.97
C PRO A 161 -12.70 11.60 -8.25
N ALA A 162 -11.60 10.97 -8.70
CA ALA A 162 -11.58 9.54 -8.96
C ALA A 162 -11.51 8.75 -7.64
N GLY A 163 -10.63 9.13 -6.72
CA GLY A 163 -10.50 8.53 -5.39
C GLY A 163 -11.78 8.65 -4.56
N LEU A 164 -12.48 9.79 -4.63
CA LEU A 164 -13.77 9.97 -3.94
C LEU A 164 -14.86 9.03 -4.48
N ARG A 165 -14.95 8.84 -5.80
CA ARG A 165 -15.86 7.86 -6.41
C ARG A 165 -15.46 6.42 -6.06
N ALA A 166 -14.16 6.13 -6.07
CA ALA A 166 -13.64 4.82 -5.69
C ALA A 166 -14.04 4.45 -4.27
N ARG A 167 -13.91 5.40 -3.33
CA ARG A 167 -14.37 5.25 -1.95
C ARG A 167 -15.84 4.85 -1.87
N GLU A 168 -16.73 5.52 -2.60
CA GLU A 168 -18.17 5.20 -2.57
C GLU A 168 -18.45 3.77 -3.06
N VAL A 169 -17.82 3.38 -4.17
CA VAL A 169 -17.95 2.03 -4.74
C VAL A 169 -17.41 0.97 -3.77
N TRP A 170 -16.20 1.16 -3.25
CA TRP A 170 -15.58 0.20 -2.33
C TRP A 170 -16.35 0.10 -1.02
N THR A 171 -16.83 1.23 -0.48
CA THR A 171 -17.66 1.23 0.74
C THR A 171 -18.87 0.32 0.57
N ARG A 172 -19.57 0.45 -0.55
CA ARG A 172 -20.73 -0.38 -0.86
C ARG A 172 -20.35 -1.86 -0.95
N GLN A 173 -19.32 -2.21 -1.74
CA GLN A 173 -18.89 -3.60 -1.90
C GLN A 173 -18.48 -4.25 -0.57
N LEU A 174 -17.79 -3.50 0.29
CA LEU A 174 -17.31 -3.99 1.58
C LEU A 174 -18.46 -4.24 2.55
N LEU A 175 -19.41 -3.30 2.67
CA LEU A 175 -20.59 -3.46 3.52
C LEU A 175 -21.46 -4.64 3.04
N GLU A 176 -21.72 -4.73 1.73
CA GLU A 176 -22.46 -5.84 1.12
C GLU A 176 -21.76 -7.20 1.33
N SER A 177 -20.43 -7.21 1.46
CA SER A 177 -19.64 -8.42 1.74
C SER A 177 -19.52 -8.79 3.22
N GLY A 178 -20.20 -8.06 4.12
CA GLY A 178 -20.20 -8.36 5.55
C GLY A 178 -19.05 -7.72 6.35
N ALA A 179 -18.39 -6.68 5.83
CA ALA A 179 -17.49 -5.88 6.66
C ALA A 179 -18.25 -5.29 7.87
N ARG A 180 -17.67 -5.41 9.07
CA ARG A 180 -18.30 -4.99 10.34
C ARG A 180 -18.61 -3.50 10.37
N TRP A 181 -17.71 -2.69 9.83
CA TRP A 181 -17.91 -1.27 9.61
C TRP A 181 -16.94 -0.77 8.53
N VAL A 182 -17.32 0.30 7.85
CA VAL A 182 -16.47 0.99 6.88
C VAL A 182 -16.49 2.48 7.18
N LYS A 183 -15.31 3.08 7.38
CA LYS A 183 -15.15 4.50 7.71
C LYS A 183 -14.14 5.16 6.78
N PRO A 184 -14.43 6.35 6.23
CA PRO A 184 -13.40 7.12 5.56
C PRO A 184 -12.37 7.61 6.59
N TYR A 185 -11.09 7.52 6.24
CA TYR A 185 -10.05 8.25 6.95
C TYR A 185 -9.92 9.64 6.36
N GLN A 186 -10.08 10.68 7.19
CA GLN A 186 -10.00 12.06 6.74
C GLN A 186 -8.55 12.55 6.79
N LEU A 187 -7.95 12.69 5.62
CA LEU A 187 -6.68 13.39 5.45
C LEU A 187 -6.98 14.90 5.52
N ARG A 188 -6.82 15.50 6.70
CA ARG A 188 -7.05 16.95 6.87
C ARG A 188 -5.97 17.71 6.12
N HIS A 189 -6.33 18.40 5.04
CA HIS A 189 -5.45 19.24 4.20
C HIS A 189 -4.33 18.56 3.39
N HIS A 190 -4.06 17.27 3.62
CA HIS A 190 -3.06 16.51 2.86
C HIS A 190 -3.66 15.80 1.65
N LYS A 191 -2.89 15.74 0.56
CA LYS A 191 -3.30 15.11 -0.70
C LYS A 191 -3.49 13.60 -0.56
N ASP A 192 -2.58 12.94 0.15
CA ASP A 192 -2.59 11.51 0.41
C ASP A 192 -1.97 11.18 1.79
N LEU A 193 -1.93 9.89 2.16
CA LEU A 193 -1.49 9.47 3.50
C LEU A 193 0.02 9.55 3.65
N ALA A 194 0.76 9.29 2.57
CA ALA A 194 2.20 9.47 2.56
C ALA A 194 2.56 10.93 2.84
N ASP A 195 1.90 11.87 2.18
CA ASP A 195 2.10 13.31 2.41
C ASP A 195 1.76 13.71 3.86
N ALA A 196 0.70 13.16 4.44
CA ALA A 196 0.31 13.41 5.84
C ALA A 196 1.35 12.89 6.85
N LEU A 197 1.91 11.70 6.63
CA LEU A 197 2.95 11.15 7.49
C LEU A 197 4.23 12.01 7.45
N CYS A 198 4.62 12.48 6.27
CA CYS A 198 5.79 13.34 6.12
C CYS A 198 5.60 14.68 6.85
N ALA A 199 4.41 15.28 6.77
CA ALA A 199 4.11 16.52 7.50
C ALA A 199 4.18 16.31 9.02
N ALA A 200 3.55 15.25 9.54
CA ALA A 200 3.59 14.92 10.96
C ALA A 200 5.01 14.63 11.47
N ALA A 201 5.86 14.03 10.63
CA ALA A 201 7.27 13.81 10.94
C ALA A 201 8.06 15.12 11.06
N ALA A 202 7.86 16.06 10.13
CA ALA A 202 8.53 17.35 10.15
C ALA A 202 8.14 18.18 11.39
N GLU A 203 6.86 18.19 11.74
CA GLU A 203 6.37 18.88 12.95
C GLU A 203 7.01 18.35 14.24
N MET A 204 7.42 17.07 14.28
CA MET A 204 8.13 16.51 15.43
C MET A 204 9.60 16.88 15.50
N GLU A 205 10.26 17.06 14.36
CA GLU A 205 11.66 17.52 14.34
C GLU A 205 11.78 18.98 14.80
N ASP A 206 10.70 19.76 14.66
CA ASP A 206 10.59 21.15 15.11
C ASP A 206 10.15 21.29 16.59
N LEU A 207 9.90 20.18 17.31
CA LEU A 207 9.63 20.23 18.74
C LEU A 207 10.94 20.45 19.53
N PRO A 208 10.98 21.41 20.47
CA PRO A 208 12.18 21.80 21.20
C PRO A 208 12.73 20.71 22.14
#